data_AF-A0A4V2S5P3-F1
#
_entry.id   AF-A0A4V2S5P3-F1
#
_cell.length_a   1.000
_cell.length_b   1.000
_cell.length_c   1.000
_cell.angle_alpha   90.00
_cell.angle_beta   90.00
_cell.angle_gamma   90.00
#
_symmetry.space_group_name_H-M   'P 1'
#
loop_
_entity.id
_entity.type
_entity.pdbx_description
1 polymer ?
#
loop_
_entity_poly.entity_id
_entity_poly.type
_entity_poly.pdbx_seq_one_letter_code
_entity_poly.pdbx_strand_id
1 'polypeptide(L)'
;MLGEFRGLGFDPAPGSPDAVMAASERCRTAADRIPRLPPNVHEWWTGIAASALHDQLGGQPAQLTSAQQVLRGTADVLDEWAATLLDDRRRAEQLDRHAVNLRRAIAAAQDTVDSAHTAAQLSADPGIEADRHRAARRHQSLSEELDGVLNAARELKREHLAAAHEVTERLRALAPGDDLVAVPPQPQPPALAEILAAQSRLATELAAVLPRARSARAEPASAAGAFAAALTEGPPTA
;
A
#
# COMPACT_ATOMS: atom_id res chain seq x y z
N MET A 1 4.05 3.28 -16.67
CA MET A 1 5.09 4.18 -16.16
C MET A 1 6.15 3.34 -15.45
N LEU A 2 7.30 3.09 -16.09
CA LEU A 2 8.46 2.42 -15.47
C LEU A 2 9.31 3.52 -14.80
N GLY A 3 8.92 3.92 -13.59
CA GLY A 3 9.32 5.20 -13.00
C GLY A 3 10.65 5.23 -12.25
N GLU A 4 11.06 4.15 -11.57
CA GLU A 4 12.11 4.27 -10.56
C GLU A 4 13.21 3.20 -10.65
N PHE A 5 12.88 1.98 -11.09
CA PHE A 5 13.81 0.84 -11.14
C PHE A 5 14.05 0.35 -12.58
N ARG A 6 14.84 1.11 -13.34
CA ARG A 6 15.09 0.83 -14.77
C ARG A 6 16.02 -0.36 -15.01
N GLY A 7 16.96 -0.62 -14.11
CA GLY A 7 17.87 -1.77 -14.16
C GLY A 7 17.13 -3.08 -13.95
N LEU A 8 16.17 -3.09 -13.01
CA LEU A 8 15.33 -4.25 -12.73
C LEU A 8 14.21 -4.41 -13.77
N GLY A 9 13.64 -3.31 -14.26
CA GLY A 9 12.52 -3.32 -15.20
C GLY A 9 11.15 -3.55 -14.55
N PHE A 10 11.10 -3.61 -13.21
CA PHE A 10 9.88 -3.66 -12.41
C PHE A 10 10.16 -3.06 -11.02
N ASP A 11 9.09 -2.71 -10.31
CA ASP A 11 9.17 -2.26 -8.92
C ASP A 11 9.01 -3.46 -7.96
N PRO A 12 10.06 -3.81 -7.18
CA PRO A 12 9.98 -4.89 -6.21
C PRO A 12 9.35 -4.47 -4.87
N ALA A 13 9.25 -3.18 -4.55
CA ALA A 13 8.80 -2.69 -3.24
C ALA A 13 7.80 -1.53 -3.40
N PRO A 14 6.60 -1.80 -3.96
CA PRO A 14 5.62 -0.76 -4.21
C PRO A 14 5.07 -0.16 -2.92
N GLY A 15 5.00 1.17 -2.85
CA GLY A 15 4.42 1.88 -1.72
C GLY A 15 5.15 3.18 -1.42
N SER A 16 4.58 3.98 -0.51
CA SER A 16 5.19 5.21 -0.02
C SER A 16 5.31 5.15 1.50
N PRO A 17 6.54 5.03 2.05
CA PRO A 17 6.76 5.10 3.48
C PRO A 17 6.20 6.39 4.09
N ASP A 18 6.38 7.52 3.41
CA ASP A 18 5.89 8.83 3.85
C ASP A 18 4.36 8.86 3.98
N ALA A 19 3.65 8.25 3.04
CA ALA A 19 2.19 8.15 3.11
C ALA A 19 1.73 7.30 4.29
N VAL A 20 2.43 6.19 4.58
CA VAL A 20 2.16 5.33 5.73
C VAL A 20 2.47 6.03 7.05
N MET A 21 3.60 6.72 7.15
CA MET A 21 3.95 7.54 8.33
C MET A 21 2.91 8.65 8.56
N ALA A 22 2.46 9.32 7.50
CA ALA A 22 1.40 10.32 7.61
C ALA A 22 0.08 9.71 8.09
N ALA A 23 -0.22 8.46 7.71
CA ALA A 23 -1.40 7.74 8.22
C ALA A 23 -1.25 7.39 9.71
N SER A 24 -0.09 6.88 10.12
CA SER A 24 0.23 6.62 11.54
C SER A 24 0.05 7.88 12.40
N GLU A 25 0.60 9.01 11.97
CA GLU A 25 0.52 10.27 12.71
C GLU A 25 -0.93 10.75 12.86
N ARG A 26 -1.76 10.56 11.83
CA ARG A 26 -3.21 10.84 11.91
C ARG A 26 -3.90 9.95 12.95
N CYS A 27 -3.55 8.67 13.02
CA CYS A 27 -4.09 7.74 14.02
C CYS A 27 -3.69 8.17 15.45
N ARG A 28 -2.43 8.55 15.68
CA ARG A 28 -1.97 9.07 16.98
C ARG A 28 -2.67 10.36 17.37
N THR A 29 -2.73 11.32 16.45
CA THR A 29 -3.43 12.59 16.66
C THR A 29 -4.91 12.36 16.99
N ALA A 30 -5.58 11.41 16.34
CA ALA A 30 -6.95 11.04 16.67
C ALA A 30 -7.07 10.42 18.07
N ALA A 31 -6.16 9.50 18.42
CA ALA A 31 -6.13 8.86 19.74
C ALA A 31 -5.91 9.88 20.88
N ASP A 32 -5.09 10.91 20.66
CA ASP A 32 -4.79 11.93 21.67
C ASP A 32 -5.88 12.99 21.83
N ARG A 33 -6.80 13.09 20.85
CA ARG A 33 -7.99 13.94 20.94
C ARG A 33 -9.10 13.32 21.78
N ILE A 34 -9.17 11.98 21.87
CA ILE A 34 -10.22 11.27 22.61
C ILE A 34 -10.30 11.70 24.09
N PRO A 35 -9.20 11.78 24.87
CA PRO A 35 -9.25 12.22 26.26
C PRO A 35 -9.57 13.72 26.44
N ARG A 36 -9.46 14.53 25.39
CA ARG A 36 -9.72 15.98 25.42
C ARG A 36 -11.19 16.32 25.16
N LEU A 37 -12.00 15.33 24.81
CA LEU A 37 -13.45 15.49 24.80
C LEU A 37 -13.87 15.74 26.25
N PRO A 38 -14.52 16.88 26.56
CA PRO A 38 -14.93 17.16 27.92
C PRO A 38 -15.86 16.02 28.36
N PRO A 39 -15.68 15.46 29.57
CA PRO A 39 -16.57 14.41 30.08
C PRO A 39 -18.03 14.87 30.03
N ASN A 40 -18.24 16.18 30.11
CA ASN A 40 -19.47 16.92 30.18
C ASN A 40 -19.93 17.50 28.83
N VAL A 41 -19.45 17.01 27.67
CA VAL A 41 -19.91 17.52 26.35
C VAL A 41 -21.43 17.43 26.21
N HIS A 42 -22.05 16.51 26.96
CA HIS A 42 -23.49 16.31 27.08
C HIS A 42 -24.22 17.37 27.92
N GLU A 43 -23.52 18.13 28.78
CA GLU A 43 -24.13 19.13 29.66
C GLU A 43 -24.43 20.45 28.94
N TRP A 44 -23.73 20.76 27.86
CA TRP A 44 -23.91 22.00 27.07
C TRP A 44 -24.48 21.76 25.67
N TRP A 45 -24.51 20.49 25.24
CA TRP A 45 -25.08 20.07 23.97
C TRP A 45 -26.43 19.38 24.22
N THR A 46 -27.51 20.14 24.10
CA THR A 46 -28.89 19.67 24.33
C THR A 46 -29.68 19.60 23.03
N GLY A 47 -30.58 18.62 22.89
CA GLY A 47 -31.50 18.48 21.74
C GLY A 47 -31.55 17.05 21.21
N ILE A 48 -32.46 16.77 20.27
CA ILE A 48 -32.74 15.41 19.74
C ILE A 48 -31.47 14.75 19.17
N ALA A 49 -30.60 15.51 18.51
CA ALA A 49 -29.33 15.01 17.99
C ALA A 49 -28.31 14.66 19.11
N ALA A 50 -28.32 15.43 20.19
CA ALA A 50 -27.48 15.15 21.35
C ALA A 50 -28.00 13.93 22.13
N SER A 51 -29.32 13.78 22.28
CA SER A 51 -29.95 12.58 22.84
C SER A 51 -29.70 11.34 22.00
N ALA A 52 -29.80 11.42 20.67
CA ALA A 52 -29.48 10.30 19.78
C ALA A 52 -28.00 9.91 19.85
N LEU A 53 -27.09 10.88 19.93
CA LEU A 53 -25.67 10.62 20.15
C LEU A 53 -25.41 10.02 21.54
N HIS A 54 -26.14 10.45 22.57
CA HIS A 54 -26.02 9.92 23.93
C HIS A 54 -26.57 8.49 24.05
N ASP A 55 -27.69 8.20 23.37
CA ASP A 55 -28.26 6.86 23.25
C ASP A 55 -27.35 5.94 22.42
N GLN A 56 -26.74 6.47 21.35
CA GLN A 56 -25.80 5.74 20.51
C GLN A 56 -24.44 5.51 21.18
N LEU A 57 -23.95 6.47 21.98
CA LEU A 57 -22.74 6.32 22.81
C LEU A 57 -23.03 5.61 24.15
N GLY A 58 -24.30 5.42 24.50
CA GLY A 58 -24.83 4.52 25.52
C GLY A 58 -24.02 4.45 26.82
N GLY A 59 -23.44 5.56 27.28
CA GLY A 59 -22.69 5.64 28.53
C GLY A 59 -21.46 4.73 28.65
N GLN A 60 -20.73 4.40 27.58
CA GLN A 60 -19.57 3.51 27.69
C GLN A 60 -18.22 4.21 27.47
N PRO A 61 -17.61 4.82 28.52
CA PRO A 61 -16.20 5.24 28.48
C PRO A 61 -15.25 4.10 28.09
N ALA A 62 -15.66 2.85 28.29
CA ALA A 62 -14.97 1.66 27.80
C ALA A 62 -14.86 1.61 26.26
N GLN A 63 -15.87 2.08 25.51
CA GLN A 63 -15.82 2.11 24.04
C GLN A 63 -14.89 3.21 23.51
N LEU A 64 -14.85 4.38 24.14
CA LEU A 64 -13.89 5.44 23.81
C LEU A 64 -12.45 5.03 24.16
N THR A 65 -12.26 4.34 25.28
CA THR A 65 -10.97 3.76 25.66
C THR A 65 -10.54 2.68 24.67
N SER A 66 -11.47 1.81 24.25
CA SER A 66 -11.23 0.80 23.21
C SER A 66 -10.85 1.47 21.88
N ALA A 67 -11.61 2.46 21.41
CA ALA A 67 -11.29 3.21 20.18
C ALA A 67 -9.92 3.89 20.24
N GLN A 68 -9.56 4.47 21.39
CA GLN A 68 -8.22 5.03 21.61
C GLN A 68 -7.13 3.96 21.50
N GLN A 69 -7.33 2.79 22.12
CA GLN A 69 -6.40 1.67 22.06
C GLN A 69 -6.25 1.14 20.63
N VAL A 70 -7.35 1.00 19.89
CA VAL A 70 -7.36 0.58 18.48
C VAL A 70 -6.59 1.57 17.61
N LEU A 71 -6.80 2.88 17.78
CA LEU A 71 -6.08 3.90 17.01
C LEU A 71 -4.58 3.91 17.31
N ARG A 72 -4.18 3.71 18.57
CA ARG A 72 -2.77 3.58 18.94
C ARG A 72 -2.15 2.31 18.36
N GLY A 73 -2.79 1.16 18.52
CA GLY A 73 -2.33 -0.09 17.92
C GLY A 73 -2.25 -0.02 16.39
N THR A 74 -3.18 0.69 15.74
CA THR A 74 -3.14 0.95 14.30
C THR A 74 -1.93 1.79 13.93
N ALA A 75 -1.64 2.86 14.67
CA ALA A 75 -0.45 3.67 14.44
C ALA A 75 0.84 2.85 14.58
N ASP A 76 0.95 2.05 15.63
CA ASP A 76 2.12 1.20 15.89
C ASP A 76 2.36 0.20 14.74
N VAL A 77 1.31 -0.45 14.26
CA VAL A 77 1.38 -1.36 13.09
C VAL A 77 1.81 -0.60 11.82
N LEU A 78 1.32 0.61 11.61
CA LEU A 78 1.69 1.44 10.45
C LEU A 78 3.14 1.93 10.54
N ASP A 79 3.64 2.25 11.72
CA ASP A 79 5.05 2.66 11.89
C ASP A 79 6.01 1.51 11.60
N GLU A 80 5.69 0.31 12.09
CA GLU A 80 6.45 -0.90 11.78
C GLU A 80 6.46 -1.16 10.27
N TRP A 81 5.28 -1.04 9.62
CA TRP A 81 5.18 -1.20 8.18
C TRP A 81 5.98 -0.13 7.41
N ALA A 82 5.96 1.13 7.84
CA ALA A 82 6.77 2.19 7.23
C ALA A 82 8.27 1.89 7.32
N ALA A 83 8.74 1.32 8.44
CA ALA A 83 10.12 0.88 8.58
C ALA A 83 10.46 -0.25 7.61
N THR A 84 9.60 -1.26 7.48
CA THR A 84 9.76 -2.34 6.47
C THR A 84 9.81 -1.78 5.05
N LEU A 85 8.93 -0.85 4.69
CA LEU A 85 8.92 -0.21 3.37
C LEU A 85 10.23 0.53 3.07
N LEU A 86 10.80 1.23 4.06
CA LEU A 86 12.08 1.93 3.89
C LEU A 86 13.22 0.97 3.61
N ASP A 87 13.29 -0.15 4.35
CA ASP A 87 14.33 -1.14 4.17
C ASP A 87 14.18 -1.90 2.84
N ASP A 88 12.97 -2.29 2.47
CA ASP A 88 12.67 -2.90 1.17
C ASP A 88 13.06 -1.98 0.01
N ARG A 89 12.72 -0.68 0.11
CA ARG A 89 13.10 0.31 -0.90
C ARG A 89 14.60 0.47 -1.01
N ARG A 90 15.35 0.51 0.11
CA ARG A 90 16.82 0.54 0.08
C ARG A 90 17.40 -0.70 -0.59
N ARG A 91 16.85 -1.88 -0.30
CA ARG A 91 17.26 -3.15 -0.96
C ARG A 91 16.97 -3.09 -2.46
N ALA A 92 15.80 -2.60 -2.87
CA ALA A 92 15.41 -2.41 -4.26
C ALA A 92 16.39 -1.50 -5.03
N GLU A 93 16.74 -0.35 -4.44
CA GLU A 93 17.68 0.62 -5.03
C GLU A 93 19.10 0.06 -5.15
N GLN A 94 19.53 -0.80 -4.22
CA GLN A 94 20.81 -1.50 -4.31
C GLN A 94 20.82 -2.51 -5.46
N LEU A 95 19.78 -3.34 -5.56
CA LEU A 95 19.61 -4.32 -6.63
C LEU A 95 19.52 -3.65 -7.99
N ASP A 96 18.80 -2.53 -8.11
CA ASP A 96 18.69 -1.79 -9.36
C ASP A 96 20.02 -1.23 -9.84
N ARG A 97 20.79 -0.60 -8.96
CA ARG A 97 22.14 -0.12 -9.28
C ARG A 97 23.06 -1.26 -9.72
N HIS A 98 22.99 -2.41 -9.06
CA HIS A 98 23.76 -3.60 -9.43
C HIS A 98 23.34 -4.11 -10.82
N ALA A 99 22.04 -4.21 -11.09
CA ALA A 99 21.51 -4.63 -12.39
C ALA A 99 21.92 -3.68 -13.52
N VAL A 100 21.88 -2.35 -13.31
CA VAL A 100 22.36 -1.35 -14.28
C VAL A 100 23.84 -1.57 -14.60
N ASN A 101 24.67 -1.75 -13.57
CA ASN A 101 26.11 -1.96 -13.74
C ASN A 101 26.41 -3.27 -14.49
N LEU A 102 25.71 -4.36 -14.15
CA LEU A 102 25.86 -5.64 -14.84
C LEU A 102 25.44 -5.56 -16.31
N ARG A 103 24.32 -4.92 -16.62
CA ARG A 103 23.89 -4.73 -18.01
C ARG A 103 24.93 -3.96 -18.84
N ARG A 104 25.55 -2.93 -18.27
CA ARG A 104 26.66 -2.21 -18.93
C ARG A 104 27.89 -3.10 -19.11
N ALA A 105 28.24 -3.89 -18.10
CA ALA A 105 29.37 -4.82 -18.17
C ALA A 105 29.13 -5.92 -19.21
N ILE A 106 27.91 -6.44 -19.32
CA ILE A 106 27.50 -7.43 -20.33
C ILE A 106 27.66 -6.83 -21.73
N ALA A 107 27.19 -5.60 -21.96
CA ALA A 107 27.35 -4.94 -23.25
C ALA A 107 28.84 -4.81 -23.65
N ALA A 108 29.70 -4.36 -22.74
CA ALA A 108 31.14 -4.27 -22.99
C ALA A 108 31.80 -5.66 -23.19
N ALA A 109 31.34 -6.68 -22.45
CA ALA A 109 31.80 -8.05 -22.62
C ALA A 109 31.38 -8.63 -23.98
N GLN A 110 30.18 -8.28 -24.47
CA GLN A 110 29.70 -8.68 -25.78
C GLN A 110 30.57 -8.08 -26.89
N ASP A 111 30.91 -6.79 -26.81
CA ASP A 111 31.84 -6.16 -27.77
C ASP A 111 33.23 -6.87 -27.79
N THR A 112 33.68 -7.34 -26.62
CA THR A 112 34.93 -8.09 -26.49
C THR A 112 34.81 -9.48 -27.12
N VAL A 113 33.68 -10.17 -26.92
CA VAL A 113 33.39 -11.46 -27.56
C VAL A 113 33.37 -11.32 -29.08
N ASP A 114 32.70 -10.28 -29.61
CA ASP A 114 32.59 -10.05 -31.04
C ASP A 114 33.95 -9.71 -31.68
N SER A 115 34.77 -8.92 -30.96
CA SER A 115 36.16 -8.63 -31.37
C SER A 115 37.04 -9.88 -31.38
N ALA A 116 36.98 -10.71 -30.33
CA ALA A 116 37.73 -11.95 -30.25
C ALA A 116 37.26 -12.98 -31.29
N HIS A 117 35.95 -13.02 -31.58
CA HIS A 117 35.39 -13.84 -32.65
C HIS A 117 35.96 -13.44 -34.00
N THR A 118 36.01 -12.14 -34.30
CA THR A 118 36.56 -11.61 -35.55
C THR A 118 38.05 -11.94 -35.68
N ALA A 119 38.83 -11.79 -34.61
CA ALA A 119 40.25 -12.15 -34.60
C ALA A 119 40.48 -13.65 -34.89
N ALA A 120 39.66 -14.53 -34.30
CA ALA A 120 39.76 -15.98 -34.51
C ALA A 120 39.40 -16.42 -35.94
N GLN A 121 38.55 -15.65 -36.64
CA GLN A 121 38.26 -15.91 -38.06
C GLN A 121 39.45 -15.55 -38.98
N LEU A 122 40.30 -14.62 -38.55
CA LEU A 122 41.42 -14.11 -39.33
C LEU A 122 42.73 -14.86 -39.06
N SER A 123 42.82 -15.63 -37.97
CA SER A 123 44.03 -16.35 -37.58
C SER A 123 43.71 -17.62 -36.77
N ALA A 124 44.45 -18.69 -37.04
CA ALA A 124 44.35 -19.97 -36.34
C ALA A 124 45.31 -20.09 -35.13
N ASP A 125 45.80 -18.96 -34.60
CA ASP A 125 46.69 -18.94 -33.44
C ASP A 125 45.95 -19.48 -32.18
N PRO A 126 46.49 -20.51 -31.49
CA PRO A 126 45.89 -21.03 -30.27
C PRO A 126 45.74 -19.99 -29.15
N GLY A 127 46.56 -18.93 -29.12
CA GLY A 127 46.40 -17.81 -28.20
C GLY A 127 45.09 -17.04 -28.40
N ILE A 128 44.68 -16.85 -29.66
CA ILE A 128 43.43 -16.15 -30.02
C ILE A 128 42.21 -16.98 -29.63
N GLU A 129 42.25 -18.31 -29.81
CA GLU A 129 41.16 -19.18 -29.36
C GLU A 129 41.02 -19.18 -27.84
N ALA A 130 42.15 -19.14 -27.10
CA ALA A 130 42.12 -19.01 -25.64
C ALA A 130 41.48 -17.68 -25.18
N ASP A 131 41.76 -16.58 -25.88
CA ASP A 131 41.17 -15.27 -25.61
C ASP A 131 39.67 -15.23 -25.92
N ARG A 132 39.25 -15.83 -27.04
CA ARG A 132 37.83 -16.04 -27.38
C ARG A 132 37.09 -16.81 -26.28
N HIS A 133 37.65 -17.93 -25.81
CA HIS A 133 37.06 -18.70 -24.72
C HIS A 133 36.99 -17.88 -23.41
N ARG A 134 38.02 -17.09 -23.11
CA ARG A 134 38.03 -16.21 -21.93
C ARG A 134 36.92 -15.14 -22.02
N ALA A 135 36.77 -14.49 -23.17
CA ALA A 135 35.74 -13.49 -23.41
C ALA A 135 34.33 -14.10 -23.26
N ALA A 136 34.10 -15.27 -23.87
CA ALA A 136 32.82 -15.97 -23.77
C ALA A 136 32.47 -16.35 -22.32
N ARG A 137 33.43 -16.91 -21.57
CA ARG A 137 33.23 -17.23 -20.13
C ARG A 137 32.92 -15.98 -19.30
N ARG A 138 33.59 -14.86 -19.58
CA ARG A 138 33.33 -13.60 -18.86
C ARG A 138 31.92 -13.08 -19.12
N HIS A 139 31.48 -13.08 -20.38
CA HIS A 139 30.11 -12.69 -20.75
C HIS A 139 29.06 -13.59 -20.09
N GLN A 140 29.28 -14.91 -20.11
CA GLN A 140 28.39 -15.87 -19.45
C GLN A 140 28.30 -15.63 -17.93
N SER A 141 29.44 -15.49 -17.25
CA SER A 141 29.46 -15.22 -15.80
C SER A 141 28.73 -13.93 -15.41
N LEU A 142 28.85 -12.87 -16.21
CA LEU A 142 28.10 -11.63 -15.99
C LEU A 142 26.60 -11.80 -16.18
N SER A 143 26.20 -12.62 -17.15
CA SER A 143 24.79 -12.91 -17.43
C SER A 143 24.16 -13.71 -16.29
N GLU A 144 24.87 -14.72 -15.78
CA GLU A 144 24.47 -15.50 -14.60
C GLU A 144 24.35 -14.62 -13.35
N GLU A 145 25.27 -13.68 -13.15
CA GLU A 145 25.21 -12.71 -12.04
C GLU A 145 23.98 -11.79 -12.16
N LEU A 146 23.66 -11.32 -13.37
CA LEU A 146 22.46 -10.51 -13.62
C LEU A 146 21.18 -11.29 -13.32
N ASP A 147 21.11 -12.55 -13.74
CA ASP A 147 19.97 -13.42 -13.43
C ASP A 147 19.81 -13.62 -11.91
N GLY A 148 20.93 -13.75 -11.18
CA GLY A 148 20.95 -13.77 -9.72
C GLY A 148 20.33 -12.52 -9.10
N VAL A 149 20.72 -11.32 -9.56
CA VAL A 149 20.17 -10.04 -9.10
C VAL A 149 18.67 -9.93 -9.40
N LEU A 150 18.24 -10.34 -10.60
CA LEU A 150 16.82 -10.32 -10.97
C LEU A 150 15.99 -11.29 -10.12
N ASN A 151 16.55 -12.46 -9.77
CA ASN A 151 15.90 -13.41 -8.87
C ASN A 151 15.81 -12.86 -7.44
N ALA A 152 16.86 -12.23 -6.93
CA ALA A 152 16.82 -11.57 -5.62
C ALA A 152 15.76 -10.45 -5.58
N ALA A 153 15.61 -9.67 -6.66
CA ALA A 153 14.55 -8.66 -6.76
C ALA A 153 13.13 -9.26 -6.78
N ARG A 154 12.96 -10.44 -7.40
CA ARG A 154 11.67 -11.17 -7.36
C ARG A 154 11.36 -11.77 -6.00
N GLU A 155 12.37 -12.22 -5.26
CA GLU A 155 12.23 -12.65 -3.87
C GLU A 155 11.82 -11.47 -2.99
N LEU A 156 12.52 -10.33 -3.08
CA LEU A 156 12.17 -9.11 -2.36
C LEU A 156 10.69 -8.72 -2.59
N LYS A 157 10.21 -8.83 -3.84
CA LYS A 157 8.79 -8.59 -4.14
C LYS A 157 7.84 -9.56 -3.45
N ARG A 158 8.21 -10.84 -3.33
CA ARG A 158 7.40 -11.84 -2.63
C ARG A 158 7.38 -11.58 -1.13
N GLU A 159 8.55 -11.30 -0.54
CA GLU A 159 8.70 -10.90 0.87
C GLU A 159 7.82 -9.69 1.19
N HIS A 160 7.91 -8.64 0.37
CA HIS A 160 7.15 -7.42 0.51
C HIS A 160 5.63 -7.67 0.47
N LEU A 161 5.15 -8.45 -0.51
CA LEU A 161 3.72 -8.77 -0.63
C LEU A 161 3.21 -9.60 0.55
N ALA A 162 4.04 -10.52 1.08
CA ALA A 162 3.71 -11.29 2.27
C ALA A 162 3.62 -10.39 3.51
N ALA A 163 4.58 -9.47 3.69
CA ALA A 163 4.57 -8.51 4.79
C ALA A 163 3.34 -7.57 4.71
N ALA A 164 2.99 -7.08 3.51
CA ALA A 164 1.79 -6.27 3.32
C ALA A 164 0.50 -7.03 3.68
N HIS A 165 0.44 -8.33 3.38
CA HIS A 165 -0.69 -9.18 3.77
C HIS A 165 -0.75 -9.35 5.30
N GLU A 166 0.37 -9.62 5.95
CA GLU A 166 0.45 -9.74 7.40
C GLU A 166 0.00 -8.45 8.12
N VAL A 167 0.46 -7.28 7.64
CA VAL A 167 0.01 -5.97 8.14
C VAL A 167 -1.50 -5.82 8.00
N THR A 168 -2.07 -6.25 6.87
CA THR A 168 -3.53 -6.20 6.65
C THR A 168 -4.28 -7.07 7.66
N GLU A 169 -3.79 -8.29 7.94
CA GLU A 169 -4.40 -9.17 8.94
C GLU A 169 -4.26 -8.61 10.37
N ARG A 170 -3.12 -8.01 10.71
CA ARG A 170 -2.91 -7.33 12.00
C ARG A 170 -3.87 -6.15 12.18
N LEU A 171 -4.05 -5.33 11.15
CA LEU A 171 -5.01 -4.23 11.17
C LEU A 171 -6.46 -4.73 11.32
N ARG A 172 -6.83 -5.83 10.66
CA ARG A 172 -8.16 -6.45 10.83
C ARG A 172 -8.36 -6.97 12.25
N ALA A 173 -7.33 -7.60 12.84
CA ALA A 173 -7.39 -8.11 14.21
C ALA A 173 -7.58 -6.99 15.26
N LEU A 174 -7.09 -5.78 14.99
CA LEU A 174 -7.29 -4.61 15.85
C LEU A 174 -8.72 -4.05 15.78
N ALA A 175 -9.45 -4.28 14.69
CA ALA A 175 -10.82 -3.82 14.51
C ALA A 175 -11.76 -5.00 14.17
N PRO A 176 -12.08 -5.88 15.15
CA PRO A 176 -13.01 -6.98 14.96
C PRO A 176 -14.45 -6.46 14.87
N GLY A 177 -14.83 -5.96 13.69
CA GLY A 177 -16.18 -5.50 13.36
C GLY A 177 -16.29 -5.23 11.86
N ASP A 178 -17.32 -5.80 11.22
CA ASP A 178 -17.54 -5.85 9.77
C ASP A 178 -17.95 -4.48 9.14
N ASP A 179 -17.86 -3.39 9.90
CA ASP A 179 -18.52 -2.10 9.59
C ASP A 179 -17.64 -1.09 8.83
N LEU A 180 -16.49 -1.49 8.27
CA LEU A 180 -15.62 -0.56 7.55
C LEU A 180 -15.91 -0.41 6.03
N VAL A 181 -17.05 -0.88 5.51
CA VAL A 181 -17.34 -0.76 4.06
C VAL A 181 -18.75 -0.24 3.71
N ALA A 182 -18.71 0.83 2.90
CA ALA A 182 -19.71 1.46 2.02
C ALA A 182 -20.67 2.50 2.63
N VAL A 183 -20.64 3.75 2.11
CA VAL A 183 -21.79 4.70 1.98
C VAL A 183 -21.37 5.99 1.20
N PRO A 184 -22.31 6.64 0.45
CA PRO A 184 -22.08 7.46 -0.76
C PRO A 184 -21.94 8.98 -0.49
N PRO A 185 -21.77 9.88 -1.51
CA PRO A 185 -21.38 11.27 -1.27
C PRO A 185 -22.52 12.15 -0.71
N GLN A 186 -22.11 13.11 0.11
CA GLN A 186 -22.84 13.96 1.08
C GLN A 186 -23.92 14.90 0.50
N PRO A 187 -24.80 15.47 1.37
CA PRO A 187 -24.56 16.80 1.98
C PRO A 187 -24.78 16.86 3.52
N GLN A 188 -24.09 17.80 4.21
CA GLN A 188 -23.79 17.82 5.67
C GLN A 188 -24.73 18.63 6.61
N PRO A 189 -24.59 18.49 7.97
CA PRO A 189 -23.86 19.46 8.84
C PRO A 189 -22.86 18.82 9.89
N PRO A 190 -22.07 19.60 10.69
CA PRO A 190 -20.67 19.28 11.01
C PRO A 190 -20.35 18.85 12.47
N ALA A 191 -19.31 18.00 12.59
CA ALA A 191 -18.37 17.78 13.72
C ALA A 191 -17.96 16.29 13.80
N LEU A 192 -18.93 15.38 13.90
CA LEU A 192 -18.72 13.92 13.78
C LEU A 192 -18.42 13.50 12.34
N ALA A 193 -18.99 14.25 11.38
CA ALA A 193 -18.72 14.05 9.96
C ALA A 193 -17.26 14.34 9.58
N GLU A 194 -16.52 15.19 10.30
CA GLU A 194 -15.10 15.44 9.99
C GLU A 194 -14.20 14.29 10.48
N ILE A 195 -14.53 13.69 11.62
CA ILE A 195 -13.80 12.54 12.17
C ILE A 195 -14.11 11.29 11.33
N LEU A 196 -15.37 11.08 10.98
CA LEU A 196 -15.77 9.97 10.11
C LEU A 196 -15.35 10.19 8.66
N ALA A 197 -15.36 11.42 8.13
CA ALA A 197 -14.82 11.72 6.79
C ALA A 197 -13.29 11.66 6.74
N ALA A 198 -12.59 11.91 7.85
CA ALA A 198 -11.15 11.65 7.95
C ALA A 198 -10.86 10.15 7.88
N GLN A 199 -11.69 9.31 8.52
CA GLN A 199 -11.60 7.85 8.41
C GLN A 199 -12.04 7.33 7.04
N SER A 200 -13.07 7.90 6.42
CA SER A 200 -13.50 7.56 5.06
C SER A 200 -12.52 8.05 3.98
N ARG A 201 -11.81 9.16 4.19
CA ARG A 201 -10.67 9.54 3.33
C ARG A 201 -9.53 8.53 3.46
N LEU A 202 -9.26 8.05 4.66
CA LEU A 202 -8.27 7.00 4.91
C LEU A 202 -8.63 5.70 4.17
N ALA A 203 -9.91 5.29 4.17
CA ALA A 203 -10.40 4.16 3.39
C ALA A 203 -10.35 4.39 1.86
N THR A 204 -10.55 5.63 1.40
CA THR A 204 -10.49 6.00 -0.03
C THR A 204 -9.05 6.03 -0.55
N GLU A 205 -8.11 6.52 0.27
CA GLU A 205 -6.67 6.51 0.00
C GLU A 205 -6.14 5.06 0.00
N LEU A 206 -6.60 4.23 0.94
CA LEU A 206 -6.26 2.80 0.97
C LEU A 206 -6.85 2.03 -0.23
N ALA A 207 -8.06 2.35 -0.67
CA ALA A 207 -8.67 1.77 -1.86
C ALA A 207 -7.98 2.20 -3.18
N ALA A 208 -7.28 3.35 -3.19
CA ALA A 208 -6.49 3.80 -4.32
C ALA A 208 -5.10 3.12 -4.40
N VAL A 209 -4.62 2.56 -3.28
CA VAL A 209 -3.36 1.82 -3.17
C VAL A 209 -3.54 0.32 -3.49
N LEU A 210 -4.77 -0.20 -3.49
CA LEU A 210 -5.08 -1.60 -3.79
C LEU A 210 -5.42 -1.82 -5.29
N PRO A 211 -4.97 -2.93 -5.93
CA PRO A 211 -5.32 -3.23 -7.31
C PRO A 211 -6.81 -3.61 -7.42
N ARG A 212 -7.54 -2.85 -8.24
CA ARG A 212 -9.00 -2.95 -8.43
C ARG A 212 -9.39 -4.26 -9.14
N ALA A 213 -9.97 -5.21 -8.40
CA ALA A 213 -10.72 -6.31 -8.99
C ALA A 213 -12.07 -5.80 -9.50
N ARG A 214 -12.40 -6.18 -10.74
CA ARG A 214 -13.55 -5.70 -11.51
C ARG A 214 -14.77 -6.56 -11.15
N SER A 215 -15.84 -5.96 -10.62
CA SER A 215 -17.13 -6.63 -10.53
C SER A 215 -18.29 -5.69 -10.87
N ALA A 216 -19.24 -6.28 -11.57
CA ALA A 216 -20.30 -5.67 -12.35
C ALA A 216 -21.54 -5.32 -11.51
N ARG A 217 -22.17 -4.21 -11.92
CA ARG A 217 -23.60 -3.86 -11.98
C ARG A 217 -24.66 -4.79 -11.33
N ALA A 218 -25.43 -4.17 -10.40
CA ALA A 218 -26.87 -4.25 -10.06
C ALA A 218 -27.47 -5.60 -9.59
N GLU A 219 -28.26 -5.73 -8.51
CA GLU A 219 -29.50 -5.02 -8.09
C GLU A 219 -29.84 -5.27 -6.58
N PRO A 220 -30.91 -4.66 -6.00
CA PRO A 220 -30.92 -4.23 -4.60
C PRO A 220 -31.44 -5.29 -3.62
N ALA A 221 -30.70 -5.50 -2.54
CA ALA A 221 -31.16 -6.25 -1.38
C ALA A 221 -30.78 -5.52 -0.10
N SER A 222 -31.41 -4.37 0.17
CA SER A 222 -31.41 -3.84 1.53
C SER A 222 -32.64 -2.99 1.79
N ALA A 223 -33.06 -2.96 3.06
CA ALA A 223 -34.22 -2.22 3.55
C ALA A 223 -34.16 -0.69 3.27
N ALA A 224 -32.99 -0.16 2.90
CA ALA A 224 -32.82 1.21 2.43
C ALA A 224 -33.44 1.46 1.03
N GLY A 225 -33.48 0.44 0.15
CA GLY A 225 -34.14 0.53 -1.15
C GLY A 225 -35.67 0.60 -1.06
N ALA A 226 -36.24 -0.08 -0.07
CA ALA A 226 -37.68 -0.02 0.22
C ALA A 226 -38.10 1.35 0.79
N PHE A 227 -37.23 2.01 1.54
CA PHE A 227 -37.47 3.36 2.07
C PHE A 227 -37.34 4.45 1.00
N ALA A 228 -36.41 4.30 0.05
CA ALA A 228 -36.27 5.24 -1.06
C ALA A 228 -37.45 5.16 -2.06
N ALA A 229 -37.97 3.95 -2.34
CA ALA A 229 -39.15 3.78 -3.19
C ALA A 229 -40.41 4.41 -2.57
N ALA A 230 -40.55 4.33 -1.25
CA ALA A 230 -41.66 4.94 -0.51
C ALA A 230 -41.63 6.48 -0.46
N LEU A 231 -40.48 7.10 -0.74
CA LEU A 231 -40.33 8.57 -0.76
C LEU A 231 -40.48 9.17 -2.15
N THR A 232 -40.51 8.35 -3.20
CA THR A 232 -40.72 8.80 -4.60
C THR A 232 -42.15 8.68 -5.08
N GLU A 233 -43.03 7.94 -4.40
CA GLU A 233 -44.47 7.88 -4.70
C GLU A 233 -45.24 8.91 -3.85
N GLY A 234 -45.49 10.09 -4.42
CA GLY A 234 -46.35 11.10 -3.81
C GLY A 234 -47.83 10.68 -3.80
N PRO A 235 -48.65 11.21 -2.86
CA PRO A 235 -50.09 10.91 -2.82
C PRO A 235 -50.80 11.46 -4.07
N PRO A 236 -51.76 10.72 -4.66
CA PRO A 236 -52.59 11.22 -5.75
C PRO A 236 -53.47 12.36 -5.22
N THR A 237 -53.35 13.52 -5.86
CA THR A 237 -54.23 14.67 -5.66
C THR A 237 -55.65 14.33 -6.10
N ALA A 238 -56.61 14.48 -5.20
CA ALA A 238 -58.04 14.66 -5.52
C ALA A 238 -58.57 15.81 -4.67
#